data_AF-A0A1Z3NB56-F1
#
_entry.id   AF-A0A1Z3NB56-F1
#
_cell.length_a   1.000
_cell.length_b   1.000
_cell.length_c   1.000
_cell.angle_alpha   90.00
_cell.angle_beta   90.00
_cell.angle_gamma   90.00
#
_symmetry.space_group_name_H-M   'P 1'
#
loop_
_entity.id
_entity.type
_entity.pdbx_description
1 polymer ?
#
loop_
_entity_poly.entity_id
_entity_poly.type
_entity_poly.pdbx_seq_one_letter_code
_entity_poly.pdbx_strand_id
1 'polypeptide(L)'
;MSFLHSVLLPTLLSVFVVSAQAKETDNLTGRNKSLPDSTEIFDREMNKRLQELQAEASAEGISCSDPRKLRILFHDLNDARFFIGSLESWAEDNSEIAKREMTAQQSVYDGVLDNGWVFNRLKLASTVKVNGQLVGTDKFGHFIDQGFEFYTPYRQSGYRMSTALHSSLGSEKGYSGGASTGTISYADAMANYQGILFYHALAEGPNPYFRCSQGKWTQVREFRWADYVDAGWDEGLNCSVMASPEAQAKFNANLAKQGQTCPADTDACAKLNTRYAAFDEYVLSPECRKVAKAPVGSYGGGKPSSGKSSTGKSGKGTR
;
A
#
# COMPACT_ATOMS: atom_id res chain seq x y z
N MET A 1 -45.99 -42.30 -30.51
CA MET A 1 -45.33 -42.07 -29.21
C MET A 1 -43.83 -42.05 -29.45
N SER A 2 -43.24 -40.86 -29.60
CA SER A 2 -41.83 -40.68 -29.94
C SER A 2 -41.10 -40.14 -28.73
N PHE A 3 -40.13 -40.89 -28.20
CA PHE A 3 -39.29 -40.50 -27.06
C PHE A 3 -38.19 -39.55 -27.55
N LEU A 4 -38.26 -38.26 -27.19
CA LEU A 4 -37.10 -37.36 -27.27
C LEU A 4 -36.24 -37.53 -26.01
N HIS A 5 -35.03 -38.05 -26.17
CA HIS A 5 -33.96 -37.95 -25.18
C HIS A 5 -33.37 -36.54 -25.26
N SER A 6 -33.61 -35.71 -24.23
CA SER A 6 -32.85 -34.49 -24.01
C SER A 6 -31.58 -34.83 -23.24
N VAL A 7 -30.44 -34.82 -23.93
CA VAL A 7 -29.11 -34.86 -23.31
C VAL A 7 -28.85 -33.45 -22.77
N LEU A 8 -28.98 -33.29 -21.45
CA LEU A 8 -28.49 -32.11 -20.73
C LEU A 8 -26.96 -32.18 -20.71
N LEU A 9 -26.32 -31.37 -21.56
CA LEU A 9 -24.89 -31.08 -21.48
C LEU A 9 -24.66 -30.21 -20.22
N PRO A 10 -23.85 -30.63 -19.23
CA PRO A 10 -23.48 -29.73 -18.16
C PRO A 10 -22.50 -28.71 -18.76
N THR A 11 -22.97 -27.48 -18.98
CA THR A 11 -22.09 -26.31 -19.13
C THR A 11 -21.24 -26.24 -17.86
N LEU A 12 -19.99 -26.69 -17.96
CA LEU A 12 -18.93 -26.34 -17.03
C LEU A 12 -18.82 -24.81 -17.07
N LEU A 13 -19.56 -24.14 -16.18
CA LEU A 13 -19.24 -22.77 -15.82
C LEU A 13 -17.94 -22.89 -15.01
N SER A 14 -16.81 -22.91 -15.73
CA SER A 14 -15.52 -22.61 -15.14
C SER A 14 -15.67 -21.22 -14.54
N VAL A 15 -16.01 -21.16 -13.27
CA VAL A 15 -15.72 -20.03 -12.41
C VAL A 15 -14.22 -19.89 -12.51
N PHE A 16 -13.76 -19.09 -13.46
CA PHE A 16 -12.49 -18.40 -13.32
C PHE A 16 -12.66 -17.62 -12.03
N VAL A 17 -12.21 -18.22 -10.93
CA VAL A 17 -11.81 -17.46 -9.76
C VAL A 17 -10.71 -16.57 -10.31
N VAL A 18 -11.08 -15.36 -10.70
CA VAL A 18 -10.13 -14.35 -11.13
C VAL A 18 -9.36 -14.02 -9.87
N SER A 19 -8.20 -14.64 -9.73
CA SER A 19 -7.31 -14.35 -8.64
C SER A 19 -6.97 -12.89 -8.69
N ALA A 20 -7.28 -12.19 -7.60
CA ALA A 20 -6.56 -10.98 -7.23
C ALA A 20 -5.07 -11.34 -7.37
N GLN A 21 -4.44 -10.87 -8.44
CA GLN A 21 -3.01 -11.06 -8.61
C GLN A 21 -2.37 -10.04 -7.69
N ALA A 22 -2.09 -10.43 -6.46
CA ALA A 22 -1.13 -9.72 -5.64
C ALA A 22 0.19 -9.73 -6.41
N LYS A 23 0.60 -8.56 -6.88
CA LYS A 23 1.93 -8.39 -7.45
C LYS A 23 2.87 -8.07 -6.31
N GLU A 24 3.71 -9.03 -5.95
CA GLU A 24 4.82 -8.78 -5.04
C GLU A 24 5.74 -7.68 -5.58
N THR A 25 6.40 -6.95 -4.69
CA THR A 25 7.44 -5.97 -5.03
C THR A 25 8.79 -6.43 -4.50
N ASP A 26 9.90 -5.86 -4.99
CA ASP A 26 11.22 -6.07 -4.39
C ASP A 26 11.91 -4.74 -4.11
N ASN A 27 11.87 -4.34 -2.84
CA ASN A 27 12.58 -3.16 -2.37
C ASN A 27 14.06 -3.41 -2.03
N LEU A 28 14.54 -4.66 -1.98
CA LEU A 28 15.90 -5.08 -1.63
C LEU A 28 16.87 -5.02 -2.82
N THR A 29 16.54 -5.65 -3.94
CA THR A 29 17.45 -5.70 -5.09
C THR A 29 17.76 -4.30 -5.61
N GLY A 30 19.03 -3.91 -5.52
CA GLY A 30 19.50 -2.59 -5.95
C GLY A 30 19.05 -1.44 -5.05
N ARG A 31 18.66 -1.68 -3.78
CA ARG A 31 18.25 -0.66 -2.78
C ARG A 31 19.19 0.55 -2.71
N ASN A 32 20.49 0.33 -2.87
CA ASN A 32 21.49 1.40 -2.77
C ASN A 32 21.52 2.34 -4.00
N LYS A 33 20.78 2.01 -5.06
CA LYS A 33 20.60 2.88 -6.22
C LYS A 33 19.55 3.94 -5.88
N SER A 34 19.94 5.21 -6.00
CA SER A 34 19.05 6.34 -5.70
C SER A 34 17.84 6.38 -6.64
N LEU A 35 16.66 6.59 -6.06
CA LEU A 35 15.44 6.98 -6.77
C LEU A 35 15.03 8.39 -6.30
N PRO A 36 14.70 9.32 -7.22
CA PRO A 36 14.05 10.58 -6.87
C PRO A 36 12.78 10.35 -6.07
N ASP A 37 12.58 11.17 -5.04
CA ASP A 37 11.38 11.11 -4.21
C ASP A 37 10.19 11.69 -4.98
N SER A 38 9.13 10.91 -5.11
CA SER A 38 7.92 11.23 -5.89
C SER A 38 6.76 11.69 -5.01
N THR A 39 6.97 11.98 -3.72
CA THR A 39 5.91 12.36 -2.77
C THR A 39 5.00 13.45 -3.31
N GLU A 40 5.56 14.52 -3.89
CA GLU A 40 4.75 15.62 -4.40
C GLU A 40 3.87 15.21 -5.60
N ILE A 41 4.34 14.27 -6.43
CA ILE A 41 3.57 13.76 -7.58
C ILE A 41 2.38 12.95 -7.05
N PHE A 42 2.62 12.08 -6.08
CA PHE A 42 1.61 11.26 -5.42
C PHE A 42 0.61 12.11 -4.60
N ASP A 43 1.07 13.16 -3.91
CA ASP A 43 0.21 14.10 -3.18
C ASP A 43 -0.76 14.81 -4.14
N ARG A 44 -0.25 15.31 -5.27
CA ARG A 44 -1.10 15.98 -6.27
C ARG A 44 -2.17 15.05 -6.82
N GLU A 45 -1.79 13.83 -7.18
CA GLU A 45 -2.73 12.84 -7.73
C GLU A 45 -3.82 12.46 -6.72
N MET A 46 -3.44 12.22 -5.47
CA MET A 46 -4.41 11.85 -4.44
C MET A 46 -5.36 13.01 -4.11
N ASN A 47 -4.85 14.25 -4.02
CA ASN A 47 -5.71 15.42 -3.81
C ASN A 47 -6.63 15.70 -5.00
N LYS A 48 -6.19 15.44 -6.24
CA LYS A 48 -7.05 15.47 -7.42
C LYS A 48 -8.22 14.48 -7.28
N ARG A 49 -7.95 13.24 -6.89
CA ARG A 49 -8.99 12.22 -6.65
C ARG A 49 -9.98 12.61 -5.54
N LEU A 50 -9.52 13.27 -4.48
CA LEU A 50 -10.41 13.81 -3.44
C LEU A 50 -11.26 14.99 -3.94
N GLN A 51 -10.72 15.84 -4.82
CA GLN A 51 -11.50 16.91 -5.45
C GLN A 51 -12.58 16.34 -6.37
N GLU A 52 -12.26 15.29 -7.14
CA GLU A 52 -13.20 14.54 -7.97
C GLU A 52 -14.31 13.90 -7.10
N LEU A 53 -13.95 13.28 -5.97
CA LEU A 53 -14.92 12.77 -5.00
C LEU A 53 -15.89 13.85 -4.53
N GLN A 54 -15.41 15.06 -4.19
CA GLN A 54 -16.29 16.15 -3.75
C GLN A 54 -17.27 16.56 -4.84
N ALA A 55 -16.78 16.68 -6.07
CA ALA A 55 -17.57 17.06 -7.23
C ALA A 55 -18.66 16.02 -7.50
N GLU A 56 -18.29 14.74 -7.51
CA GLU A 56 -19.22 13.64 -7.75
C GLU A 56 -20.24 13.49 -6.61
N ALA A 57 -19.79 13.56 -5.35
CA ALA A 57 -20.70 13.54 -4.20
C ALA A 57 -21.74 14.67 -4.25
N SER A 58 -21.35 15.84 -4.78
CA SER A 58 -22.26 16.96 -4.98
C SER A 58 -23.21 16.74 -6.15
N ALA A 59 -22.74 16.14 -7.25
CA ALA A 59 -23.53 15.84 -8.44
C ALA A 59 -24.59 14.76 -8.17
N GLU A 60 -24.22 13.70 -7.45
CA GLU A 60 -25.11 12.61 -7.04
C GLU A 60 -26.03 12.95 -5.86
N GLY A 61 -25.86 14.13 -5.24
CA GLY A 61 -26.65 14.55 -4.08
C GLY A 61 -26.39 13.69 -2.84
N ILE A 62 -25.16 13.21 -2.66
CA ILE A 62 -24.75 12.41 -1.51
C ILE A 62 -24.80 13.28 -0.24
N SER A 63 -25.87 13.11 0.53
CA SER A 63 -26.09 13.77 1.82
C SER A 63 -25.05 13.34 2.87
N CYS A 64 -24.73 14.26 3.78
CA CYS A 64 -23.87 14.00 4.94
C CYS A 64 -24.45 12.98 5.94
N SER A 65 -25.74 12.67 5.86
CA SER A 65 -26.42 11.77 6.82
C SER A 65 -25.89 10.33 6.78
N ASP A 66 -25.21 9.94 5.70
CA ASP A 66 -24.58 8.62 5.58
C ASP A 66 -23.14 8.72 5.07
N PRO A 67 -22.15 8.88 5.97
CA PRO A 67 -20.73 8.90 5.63
C PRO A 67 -20.22 7.63 4.92
N ARG A 68 -20.99 6.54 4.89
CA ARG A 68 -20.62 5.33 4.14
C ARG A 68 -20.67 5.58 2.64
N LYS A 69 -21.67 6.33 2.17
CA LYS A 69 -21.85 6.60 0.75
C LYS A 69 -20.66 7.34 0.15
N LEU A 70 -20.09 8.29 0.90
CA LEU A 70 -18.88 8.99 0.47
C LEU A 70 -17.68 8.04 0.29
N ARG A 71 -17.56 7.02 1.15
CA ARG A 71 -16.46 6.04 1.08
C ARG A 71 -16.63 5.04 -0.04
N ILE A 72 -17.85 4.55 -0.22
CA ILE A 72 -18.22 3.69 -1.35
C ILE A 72 -17.94 4.46 -2.64
N LEU A 73 -18.40 5.69 -2.76
CA LEU A 73 -18.13 6.52 -3.94
C LEU A 73 -16.63 6.73 -4.16
N PHE A 74 -15.86 7.03 -3.11
CA PHE A 74 -14.41 7.14 -3.24
C PHE A 74 -13.78 5.83 -3.72
N HIS A 75 -14.15 4.70 -3.13
CA HIS A 75 -13.70 3.39 -3.59
C HIS A 75 -14.08 3.16 -5.05
N ASP A 76 -15.35 3.34 -5.44
CA ASP A 76 -15.83 3.07 -6.80
C ASP A 76 -15.19 3.96 -7.88
N LEU A 77 -14.82 5.21 -7.53
CA LEU A 77 -14.05 6.10 -8.41
C LEU A 77 -12.59 5.65 -8.58
N ASN A 78 -12.07 4.86 -7.66
CA ASN A 78 -10.68 4.43 -7.60
C ASN A 78 -10.50 2.90 -7.76
N ASP A 79 -11.59 2.16 -7.83
CA ASP A 79 -11.62 0.75 -8.15
C ASP A 79 -11.41 0.61 -9.67
N ALA A 80 -10.40 -0.15 -10.05
CA ALA A 80 -10.15 -0.37 -11.45
C ALA A 80 -11.15 -1.38 -11.99
N ARG A 81 -11.88 -1.00 -13.04
CA ARG A 81 -12.78 -1.90 -13.80
C ARG A 81 -12.09 -3.14 -14.40
N PHE A 82 -10.79 -3.38 -14.15
CA PHE A 82 -9.97 -4.48 -14.69
C PHE A 82 -8.82 -4.97 -13.79
N PHE A 83 -9.07 -5.22 -12.50
CA PHE A 83 -8.27 -6.15 -11.64
C PHE A 83 -6.92 -5.66 -11.04
N ILE A 84 -6.48 -4.42 -11.28
CA ILE A 84 -5.32 -3.79 -10.63
C ILE A 84 -5.71 -2.39 -10.17
N GLY A 85 -5.58 -2.03 -8.89
CA GLY A 85 -6.07 -0.78 -8.31
C GLY A 85 -5.75 0.47 -9.16
N SER A 86 -6.69 1.43 -9.27
CA SER A 86 -6.56 2.58 -10.19
C SER A 86 -5.30 3.41 -9.91
N LEU A 87 -4.93 3.53 -8.63
CA LEU A 87 -3.74 4.26 -8.22
C LEU A 87 -2.45 3.47 -8.46
N GLU A 88 -2.47 2.14 -8.28
CA GLU A 88 -1.35 1.27 -8.65
C GLU A 88 -1.09 1.35 -10.17
N SER A 89 -2.14 1.16 -10.99
CA SER A 89 -2.06 1.23 -12.45
C SER A 89 -1.53 2.59 -12.91
N TRP A 90 -2.05 3.68 -12.32
CA TRP A 90 -1.54 5.02 -12.59
C TRP A 90 -0.05 5.14 -12.23
N ALA A 91 0.37 4.61 -11.09
CA ALA A 91 1.78 4.68 -10.68
C ALA A 91 2.69 3.89 -11.64
N GLU A 92 2.25 2.71 -12.09
CA GLU A 92 2.94 1.88 -13.08
C GLU A 92 3.10 2.57 -14.44
N ASP A 93 2.09 3.32 -14.90
CA ASP A 93 2.08 3.91 -16.24
C ASP A 93 2.62 5.36 -16.27
N ASN A 94 2.64 6.07 -15.14
CA ASN A 94 3.00 7.49 -15.11
C ASN A 94 4.50 7.72 -15.34
N SER A 95 4.86 8.43 -16.42
CA SER A 95 6.25 8.68 -16.81
C SER A 95 6.98 9.75 -15.96
N GLU A 96 6.27 10.55 -15.17
CA GLU A 96 6.88 11.51 -14.24
C GLU A 96 7.50 10.81 -13.02
N ILE A 97 7.05 9.59 -12.72
CA ILE A 97 7.50 8.83 -11.54
C ILE A 97 8.73 8.01 -11.91
N ALA A 98 9.85 8.30 -11.26
CA ALA A 98 11.04 7.47 -11.37
C ALA A 98 10.78 6.11 -10.70
N LYS A 99 10.93 5.04 -11.49
CA LYS A 99 10.62 3.67 -11.10
C LYS A 99 11.82 2.76 -11.26
N ARG A 100 11.91 1.77 -10.38
CA ARG A 100 12.78 0.61 -10.56
C ARG A 100 11.92 -0.61 -10.83
N GLU A 101 12.04 -1.12 -12.05
CA GLU A 101 11.31 -2.29 -12.52
C GLU A 101 12.22 -3.51 -12.50
N MET A 102 11.66 -4.67 -12.19
CA MET A 102 12.35 -5.94 -12.29
C MET A 102 11.37 -7.10 -12.45
N THR A 103 11.85 -8.20 -13.01
CA THR A 103 11.13 -9.49 -12.95
C THR A 103 11.55 -10.25 -11.71
N ALA A 104 10.78 -11.26 -11.31
CA ALA A 104 11.16 -12.10 -10.18
C ALA A 104 12.51 -12.84 -10.40
N GLN A 105 12.89 -13.21 -11.64
CA GLN A 105 14.24 -13.77 -11.87
C GLN A 105 15.40 -12.81 -11.57
N GLN A 106 15.15 -11.51 -11.65
CA GLN A 106 16.18 -10.50 -11.44
C GLN A 106 16.28 -10.09 -9.97
N SER A 107 15.37 -10.58 -9.13
CA SER A 107 15.07 -10.07 -7.80
C SER A 107 15.44 -11.08 -6.71
N VAL A 108 15.18 -10.76 -5.44
CA VAL A 108 15.30 -11.74 -4.33
C VAL A 108 14.30 -12.90 -4.44
N TYR A 109 13.29 -12.77 -5.30
CA TYR A 109 12.26 -13.78 -5.54
C TYR A 109 12.62 -14.81 -6.64
N ASP A 110 13.85 -14.81 -7.16
CA ASP A 110 14.26 -15.74 -8.22
C ASP A 110 14.07 -17.20 -7.79
N GLY A 111 13.07 -17.86 -8.37
CA GLY A 111 12.75 -19.25 -8.07
C GLY A 111 12.10 -19.47 -6.71
N VAL A 112 11.53 -18.42 -6.10
CA VAL A 112 10.88 -18.42 -4.78
C VAL A 112 9.36 -18.53 -4.90
N LEU A 113 8.75 -17.79 -5.83
CA LEU A 113 7.29 -17.69 -5.94
C LEU A 113 6.65 -19.03 -6.35
N ASP A 114 5.48 -19.32 -5.80
CA ASP A 114 4.69 -20.51 -6.15
C ASP A 114 4.29 -20.48 -7.63
N ASN A 115 4.24 -21.64 -8.28
CA ASN A 115 4.18 -21.77 -9.75
C ASN A 115 5.30 -21.01 -10.49
N GLY A 116 6.50 -20.98 -9.90
CA GLY A 116 7.63 -20.16 -10.30
C GLY A 116 8.01 -20.15 -11.78
N TRP A 117 7.67 -21.16 -12.59
CA TRP A 117 7.92 -21.06 -14.03
C TRP A 117 7.14 -19.91 -14.72
N VAL A 118 5.89 -19.65 -14.31
CA VAL A 118 5.08 -18.52 -14.79
C VAL A 118 5.46 -17.26 -14.03
N PHE A 119 5.34 -17.30 -12.70
CA PHE A 119 5.46 -16.10 -11.87
C PHE A 119 6.86 -15.51 -11.85
N ASN A 120 7.92 -16.33 -11.98
CA ASN A 120 9.26 -15.76 -12.02
C ASN A 120 9.41 -14.82 -13.23
N ARG A 121 8.75 -15.10 -14.36
CA ARG A 121 8.83 -14.32 -15.61
C ARG A 121 7.92 -13.10 -15.61
N LEU A 122 7.04 -12.96 -14.61
CA LEU A 122 6.17 -11.80 -14.50
C LEU A 122 6.96 -10.62 -13.94
N LYS A 123 6.56 -9.43 -14.40
CA LYS A 123 7.02 -8.16 -13.85
C LYS A 123 6.48 -8.05 -12.42
N LEU A 124 7.37 -7.81 -11.46
CA LEU A 124 6.99 -7.43 -10.10
C LEU A 124 6.40 -6.01 -10.11
N ALA A 125 5.67 -5.65 -9.06
CA ALA A 125 5.29 -4.26 -8.85
C ALA A 125 6.55 -3.38 -8.78
N SER A 126 6.52 -2.23 -9.45
CA SER A 126 7.68 -1.34 -9.52
C SER A 126 7.99 -0.76 -8.15
N THR A 127 9.28 -0.60 -7.84
CA THR A 127 9.67 0.20 -6.67
C THR A 127 9.73 1.68 -7.04
N VAL A 128 9.07 2.51 -6.24
CA VAL A 128 9.15 3.98 -6.26
C VAL A 128 9.68 4.49 -4.93
N LYS A 129 10.01 5.79 -4.86
CA LYS A 129 10.35 6.43 -3.58
C LYS A 129 9.27 7.43 -3.18
N VAL A 130 8.67 7.24 -2.00
CA VAL A 130 7.64 8.13 -1.43
C VAL A 130 7.92 8.31 0.06
N ASN A 131 7.87 9.55 0.52
CA ASN A 131 8.19 9.98 1.89
C ASN A 131 9.54 9.42 2.40
N GLY A 132 10.56 9.43 1.54
CA GLY A 132 11.87 8.88 1.84
C GLY A 132 11.97 7.36 1.80
N GLN A 133 10.86 6.64 1.64
CA GLN A 133 10.80 5.17 1.70
C GLN A 133 10.76 4.55 0.30
N LEU A 134 11.33 3.35 0.15
CA LEU A 134 11.14 2.55 -1.05
C LEU A 134 9.81 1.81 -0.91
N VAL A 135 8.91 2.01 -1.86
CA VAL A 135 7.54 1.52 -1.80
C VAL A 135 7.22 0.80 -3.10
N GLY A 136 6.61 -0.39 -3.01
CA GLY A 136 6.03 -1.06 -4.17
C GLY A 136 4.77 -0.35 -4.65
N THR A 137 4.56 -0.24 -5.95
CA THR A 137 3.35 0.37 -6.52
C THR A 137 2.06 -0.35 -6.14
N ASP A 138 2.14 -1.67 -5.91
CA ASP A 138 1.08 -2.52 -5.36
C ASP A 138 0.57 -2.04 -3.99
N LYS A 139 1.45 -1.46 -3.15
CA LYS A 139 1.06 -0.94 -1.83
C LYS A 139 0.00 0.16 -1.92
N PHE A 140 -0.07 0.88 -3.04
CA PHE A 140 -1.12 1.87 -3.28
C PHE A 140 -2.48 1.22 -3.56
N GLY A 141 -2.51 0.07 -4.24
CA GLY A 141 -3.71 -0.76 -4.38
C GLY A 141 -4.15 -1.31 -3.02
N HIS A 142 -3.22 -1.84 -2.22
CA HIS A 142 -3.48 -2.27 -0.85
C HIS A 142 -4.07 -1.15 0.03
N PHE A 143 -3.53 0.06 -0.05
CA PHE A 143 -4.03 1.21 0.70
C PHE A 143 -5.47 1.62 0.32
N ILE A 144 -5.82 1.57 -0.97
CA ILE A 144 -7.13 2.00 -1.47
C ILE A 144 -8.13 0.84 -1.40
N ASP A 145 -7.88 -0.25 -2.10
CA ASP A 145 -8.85 -1.31 -2.31
C ASP A 145 -8.98 -2.18 -1.06
N GLN A 146 -7.86 -2.78 -0.60
CA GLN A 146 -7.88 -3.61 0.60
C GLN A 146 -8.07 -2.78 1.88
N GLY A 147 -7.62 -1.52 1.89
CA GLY A 147 -7.91 -0.55 2.94
C GLY A 147 -9.41 -0.35 3.12
N PHE A 148 -10.18 -0.27 2.02
CA PHE A 148 -11.65 -0.22 2.07
C PHE A 148 -12.27 -1.56 2.51
N GLU A 149 -11.77 -2.67 1.97
CA GLU A 149 -12.21 -4.03 2.33
C GLU A 149 -12.15 -4.23 3.84
N PHE A 150 -11.01 -3.93 4.47
CA PHE A 150 -10.80 -4.10 5.91
C PHE A 150 -11.34 -2.95 6.76
N TYR A 151 -11.68 -1.81 6.17
CA TYR A 151 -12.44 -0.77 6.85
C TYR A 151 -13.86 -1.24 7.23
N THR A 152 -14.47 -2.13 6.42
CA THR A 152 -15.79 -2.69 6.70
C THR A 152 -15.86 -3.44 8.04
N PRO A 153 -15.02 -4.45 8.32
CA PRO A 153 -14.98 -5.12 9.62
C PRO A 153 -14.50 -4.19 10.75
N TYR A 154 -13.62 -3.22 10.49
CA TYR A 154 -13.26 -2.18 11.47
C TYR A 154 -14.50 -1.44 11.97
N ARG A 155 -15.37 -1.00 11.06
CA ARG A 155 -16.65 -0.35 11.38
C ARG A 155 -17.63 -1.27 12.08
N GLN A 156 -17.86 -2.46 11.54
CA GLN A 156 -18.85 -3.42 12.06
C GLN A 156 -18.51 -3.88 13.48
N SER A 157 -17.23 -3.92 13.83
CA SER A 157 -16.75 -4.26 15.18
C SER A 157 -16.81 -3.09 16.18
N GLY A 158 -17.34 -1.92 15.78
CA GLY A 158 -17.35 -0.73 16.63
C GLY A 158 -15.99 -0.07 16.74
N TYR A 159 -15.24 -0.01 15.62
CA TYR A 159 -13.90 0.58 15.51
C TYR A 159 -12.81 -0.17 16.29
N ARG A 160 -12.87 -1.51 16.31
CA ARG A 160 -11.82 -2.35 16.90
C ARG A 160 -10.78 -2.69 15.85
N MET A 161 -9.64 -1.99 15.92
CA MET A 161 -8.56 -2.14 14.94
C MET A 161 -8.02 -3.58 14.88
N SER A 162 -7.90 -4.28 16.01
CA SER A 162 -7.42 -5.66 16.04
C SER A 162 -8.30 -6.63 15.24
N THR A 163 -9.61 -6.40 15.16
CA THR A 163 -10.50 -7.23 14.33
C THR A 163 -10.19 -7.07 12.85
N ALA A 164 -10.05 -5.83 12.38
CA ALA A 164 -9.72 -5.56 10.98
C ALA A 164 -8.32 -6.04 10.61
N LEU A 165 -7.34 -5.85 11.50
CA LEU A 165 -5.97 -6.29 11.29
C LEU A 165 -5.82 -7.82 11.31
N HIS A 166 -6.61 -8.51 12.13
CA HIS A 166 -6.68 -9.97 12.09
C HIS A 166 -7.19 -10.47 10.73
N SER A 167 -8.24 -9.84 10.19
CA SER A 167 -8.74 -10.13 8.84
C SER A 167 -7.71 -9.79 7.76
N SER A 168 -7.05 -8.63 7.86
CA SER A 168 -6.03 -8.19 6.90
C SER A 168 -4.86 -9.17 6.84
N LEU A 169 -4.19 -9.45 7.97
CA LEU A 169 -3.06 -10.38 7.98
C LEU A 169 -3.51 -11.82 7.68
N GLY A 170 -4.75 -12.18 8.02
CA GLY A 170 -5.35 -13.45 7.64
C GLY A 170 -5.49 -13.59 6.12
N SER A 171 -5.86 -12.52 5.42
CA SER A 171 -5.94 -12.45 3.95
C SER A 171 -4.56 -12.62 3.31
N GLU A 172 -3.55 -11.92 3.81
CA GLU A 172 -2.14 -12.05 3.39
C GLU A 172 -1.59 -13.46 3.58
N LYS A 173 -1.92 -14.10 4.71
CA LYS A 173 -1.54 -15.51 4.96
C LYS A 173 -2.31 -16.51 4.09
N GLY A 174 -3.50 -16.12 3.67
CA GLY A 174 -4.43 -16.93 2.90
C GLY A 174 -4.36 -16.59 1.42
N TYR A 175 -5.52 -16.26 0.86
CA TYR A 175 -5.73 -16.17 -0.58
C TYR A 175 -4.94 -15.04 -1.27
N SER A 176 -4.66 -13.94 -0.57
CA SER A 176 -4.05 -12.76 -1.18
C SER A 176 -2.54 -12.89 -1.35
N GLY A 177 -1.86 -13.69 -0.53
CA GLY A 177 -0.41 -13.89 -0.63
C GLY A 177 0.03 -15.35 -0.43
N GLY A 178 0.04 -15.81 0.82
CA GLY A 178 0.65 -17.09 1.20
C GLY A 178 0.13 -18.31 0.44
N ALA A 179 -1.14 -18.30 0.00
CA ALA A 179 -1.74 -19.36 -0.81
C ALA A 179 -1.71 -19.10 -2.33
N SER A 180 -1.46 -17.86 -2.77
CA SER A 180 -1.46 -17.46 -4.19
C SER A 180 -0.04 -17.35 -4.76
N THR A 181 0.81 -16.54 -4.12
CA THR A 181 2.20 -16.24 -4.52
C THR A 181 3.22 -17.00 -3.67
N GLY A 182 2.79 -17.55 -2.53
CA GLY A 182 3.69 -18.17 -1.54
C GLY A 182 4.38 -17.15 -0.64
N THR A 183 3.94 -15.89 -0.66
CA THR A 183 4.57 -14.77 0.07
C THR A 183 3.56 -14.13 1.03
N ILE A 184 4.01 -13.83 2.24
CA ILE A 184 3.26 -13.08 3.25
C ILE A 184 3.98 -11.74 3.42
N SER A 185 3.41 -10.69 2.87
CA SER A 185 3.99 -9.35 2.90
C SER A 185 3.46 -8.54 4.08
N TYR A 186 4.33 -8.22 5.02
CA TYR A 186 3.97 -7.34 6.14
C TYR A 186 3.91 -5.86 5.71
N ALA A 187 4.57 -5.51 4.60
CA ALA A 187 4.43 -4.21 3.98
C ALA A 187 3.02 -3.98 3.41
N ASP A 188 2.39 -5.03 2.86
CA ASP A 188 0.98 -5.02 2.47
C ASP A 188 0.05 -4.89 3.68
N ALA A 189 0.31 -5.66 4.73
CA ALA A 189 -0.44 -5.51 5.98
C ALA A 189 -0.33 -4.09 6.57
N MET A 190 0.82 -3.43 6.44
CA MET A 190 1.00 -2.03 6.83
C MET A 190 0.23 -1.07 5.91
N ALA A 191 0.27 -1.26 4.59
CA ALA A 191 -0.49 -0.44 3.65
C ALA A 191 -2.00 -0.56 3.90
N ASN A 192 -2.50 -1.78 4.13
CA ASN A 192 -3.89 -2.05 4.50
C ASN A 192 -4.28 -1.32 5.80
N TYR A 193 -3.45 -1.41 6.84
CA TYR A 193 -3.66 -0.70 8.11
C TYR A 193 -3.82 0.81 7.90
N GLN A 194 -2.92 1.41 7.12
CA GLN A 194 -2.97 2.84 6.81
C GLN A 194 -4.19 3.19 5.95
N GLY A 195 -4.60 2.30 5.05
CA GLY A 195 -5.83 2.40 4.27
C GLY A 195 -7.08 2.46 5.15
N ILE A 196 -7.19 1.56 6.15
CA ILE A 196 -8.29 1.59 7.14
C ILE A 196 -8.37 2.96 7.83
N LEU A 197 -7.22 3.50 8.26
CA LEU A 197 -7.15 4.82 8.89
C LEU A 197 -7.56 5.94 7.93
N PHE A 198 -7.14 5.86 6.66
CA PHE A 198 -7.55 6.80 5.62
C PHE A 198 -9.06 6.78 5.40
N TYR A 199 -9.68 5.60 5.24
CA TYR A 199 -11.12 5.51 5.07
C TYR A 199 -11.86 5.99 6.31
N HIS A 200 -11.37 5.72 7.52
CA HIS A 200 -11.93 6.32 8.72
C HIS A 200 -11.89 7.86 8.64
N ALA A 201 -10.72 8.41 8.30
CA ALA A 201 -10.47 9.83 8.15
C ALA A 201 -11.15 10.49 6.93
N LEU A 202 -11.76 9.77 5.99
CA LEU A 202 -12.46 10.42 4.88
C LEU A 202 -13.58 11.34 5.39
N ALA A 203 -14.38 10.86 6.34
CA ALA A 203 -15.53 11.61 6.85
C ALA A 203 -15.73 11.51 8.37
N GLU A 204 -14.95 10.66 9.05
CA GLU A 204 -15.05 10.42 10.48
C GLU A 204 -13.66 10.51 11.13
N GLY A 205 -13.59 10.22 12.43
CA GLY A 205 -12.35 10.30 13.19
C GLY A 205 -11.97 11.72 13.62
N PRO A 206 -10.82 11.87 14.30
CA PRO A 206 -10.44 13.14 14.92
C PRO A 206 -10.02 14.22 13.90
N ASN A 207 -9.57 13.82 12.70
CA ASN A 207 -9.03 14.73 11.68
C ASN A 207 -9.53 14.37 10.26
N PRO A 208 -10.82 14.60 9.98
CA PRO A 208 -11.42 14.15 8.72
C PRO A 208 -10.99 15.02 7.52
N TYR A 209 -10.94 14.42 6.33
CA TYR A 209 -10.75 15.13 5.06
C TYR A 209 -11.99 15.90 4.65
N PHE A 210 -13.18 15.34 4.88
CA PHE A 210 -14.45 15.96 4.56
C PHE A 210 -15.27 16.25 5.80
N ARG A 211 -15.88 17.43 5.85
CA ARG A 211 -16.89 17.81 6.83
C ARG A 211 -18.18 18.18 6.13
N CYS A 212 -19.28 18.07 6.88
CA CYS A 212 -20.56 18.55 6.39
C CYS A 212 -20.64 20.07 6.51
N SER A 213 -20.96 20.75 5.41
CA SER A 213 -21.31 22.16 5.35
C SER A 213 -22.60 22.32 4.55
N GLN A 214 -23.65 22.85 5.17
CA GLN A 214 -24.96 23.05 4.54
C GLN A 214 -25.53 21.79 3.85
N GLY A 215 -25.36 20.62 4.48
CA GLY A 215 -25.83 19.34 3.94
C GLY A 215 -24.96 18.74 2.83
N LYS A 216 -23.84 19.37 2.47
CA LYS A 216 -22.89 18.91 1.46
C LYS A 216 -21.55 18.55 2.07
N TRP A 217 -20.87 17.58 1.45
CA TRP A 217 -19.49 17.26 1.80
C TRP A 217 -18.55 18.36 1.29
N THR A 218 -17.67 18.83 2.17
CA THR A 218 -16.65 19.83 1.85
C THR A 218 -15.30 19.36 2.37
N GLN A 219 -14.31 19.33 1.49
CA GLN A 219 -12.94 19.02 1.84
C GLN A 219 -12.36 20.14 2.71
N VAL A 220 -11.87 19.79 3.89
CA VAL A 220 -11.35 20.74 4.89
C VAL A 220 -9.85 20.57 5.13
N ARG A 221 -9.22 19.58 4.50
CA ARG A 221 -7.79 19.30 4.62
C ARG A 221 -7.25 18.65 3.34
N GLU A 222 -6.02 18.98 3.00
CA GLU A 222 -5.27 18.27 1.94
C GLU A 222 -4.75 16.92 2.44
N PHE A 223 -4.73 15.95 1.54
CA PHE A 223 -4.07 14.68 1.73
C PHE A 223 -2.55 14.85 1.60
N ARG A 224 -1.80 14.14 2.45
CA ARG A 224 -0.35 14.02 2.38
C ARG A 224 0.04 12.56 2.53
N TRP A 225 0.78 12.00 1.57
CA TRP A 225 1.29 10.62 1.68
C TRP A 225 2.21 10.46 2.89
N ALA A 226 2.87 11.53 3.31
CA ALA A 226 3.69 11.54 4.52
C ALA A 226 2.92 11.25 5.82
N ASP A 227 1.59 11.38 5.82
CA ASP A 227 0.75 11.00 6.97
C ASP A 227 0.63 9.47 7.13
N TYR A 228 0.84 8.71 6.03
CA TYR A 228 0.54 7.28 5.93
C TYR A 228 1.76 6.42 5.61
N VAL A 229 2.59 6.84 4.67
CA VAL A 229 3.77 6.10 4.21
C VAL A 229 4.90 6.30 5.21
N ASP A 230 5.38 5.20 5.75
CA ASP A 230 6.59 5.14 6.54
C ASP A 230 7.39 3.87 6.23
N ALA A 231 8.47 3.63 6.97
CA ALA A 231 9.36 2.49 6.76
C ALA A 231 8.65 1.12 6.78
N GLY A 232 7.43 1.03 7.32
CA GLY A 232 6.66 -0.20 7.33
C GLY A 232 6.13 -0.62 5.95
N TRP A 233 6.09 0.30 4.98
CA TRP A 233 5.68 0.03 3.58
C TRP A 233 6.81 -0.54 2.72
N ASP A 234 8.03 -0.57 3.24
CA ASP A 234 9.21 -1.00 2.51
C ASP A 234 9.51 -2.47 2.85
N GLU A 235 9.39 -3.38 1.88
CA GLU A 235 9.61 -4.83 2.11
C GLU A 235 11.03 -5.20 2.50
N GLY A 236 12.01 -4.32 2.25
CA GLY A 236 13.35 -4.56 2.76
C GLY A 236 13.55 -4.13 4.21
N LEU A 237 12.59 -3.44 4.80
CA LEU A 237 12.58 -3.09 6.22
C LEU A 237 11.54 -3.95 6.95
N ASN A 238 10.34 -4.04 6.41
CA ASN A 238 9.24 -4.86 6.90
C ASN A 238 9.13 -6.18 6.13
N CYS A 239 10.11 -7.06 6.40
CA CYS A 239 10.39 -8.27 5.62
C CYS A 239 9.19 -9.13 5.27
N SER A 240 9.12 -9.55 4.01
CA SER A 240 8.23 -10.62 3.56
C SER A 240 8.66 -11.97 4.12
N VAL A 241 7.68 -12.83 4.42
CA VAL A 241 7.87 -14.20 4.93
C VAL A 241 7.29 -15.18 3.92
N MET A 242 8.05 -16.20 3.56
CA MET A 242 7.60 -17.19 2.59
C MET A 242 6.75 -18.26 3.28
N ALA A 243 5.72 -18.74 2.59
CA ALA A 243 4.76 -19.71 3.11
C ALA A 243 5.38 -21.10 3.36
N SER A 244 6.38 -21.50 2.55
CA SER A 244 7.09 -22.77 2.70
C SER A 244 8.53 -22.59 3.20
N PRO A 245 9.06 -23.53 4.01
CA PRO A 245 10.46 -23.51 4.44
C PRO A 245 11.45 -23.52 3.26
N GLU A 246 11.12 -24.22 2.18
CA GLU A 246 11.94 -24.30 0.98
C GLU A 246 12.04 -22.95 0.26
N ALA A 247 10.90 -22.28 0.07
CA ALA A 247 10.86 -20.93 -0.49
C ALA A 247 11.60 -19.94 0.42
N GLN A 248 11.41 -20.03 1.75
CA GLN A 248 12.10 -19.17 2.71
C GLN A 248 13.62 -19.36 2.65
N ALA A 249 14.09 -20.60 2.60
CA ALA A 249 15.52 -20.91 2.48
C ALA A 249 16.11 -20.34 1.19
N LYS A 250 15.36 -20.42 0.08
CA LYS A 250 15.79 -19.89 -1.21
C LYS A 250 15.78 -18.36 -1.26
N PHE A 251 14.75 -17.73 -0.72
CA PHE A 251 14.70 -16.27 -0.55
C PHE A 251 15.90 -15.76 0.25
N ASN A 252 16.22 -16.42 1.37
CA ASN A 252 17.39 -16.09 2.19
C ASN A 252 18.72 -16.31 1.44
N ALA A 253 18.82 -17.36 0.62
CA ALA A 253 19.99 -17.60 -0.22
C ALA A 253 20.15 -16.50 -1.29
N ASN A 254 19.05 -16.05 -1.90
CA ASN A 254 19.04 -14.96 -2.87
C ASN A 254 19.45 -13.63 -2.23
N LEU A 255 18.93 -13.31 -1.03
CA LEU A 255 19.38 -12.18 -0.22
C LEU A 255 20.90 -12.20 -0.01
N ALA A 256 21.44 -13.33 0.49
CA ALA A 256 22.86 -13.48 0.75
C ALA A 256 23.71 -13.35 -0.51
N LYS A 257 23.28 -13.94 -1.63
CA LYS A 257 23.94 -13.82 -2.94
C LYS A 257 24.03 -12.36 -3.42
N GLN A 258 23.06 -11.55 -3.06
CA GLN A 258 23.03 -10.12 -3.40
C GLN A 258 23.66 -9.22 -2.32
N GLY A 259 24.24 -9.80 -1.27
CA GLY A 259 24.81 -9.06 -0.14
C GLY A 259 23.77 -8.23 0.62
N GLN A 260 22.52 -8.67 0.62
CA GLN A 260 21.41 -8.02 1.32
C GLN A 260 21.05 -8.78 2.60
N THR A 261 20.48 -8.06 3.56
CA THR A 261 19.82 -8.62 4.74
C THR A 261 18.41 -8.03 4.83
N CYS A 262 17.52 -8.73 5.53
CA CYS A 262 16.24 -8.17 5.92
C CYS A 262 16.05 -8.34 7.43
N PRO A 263 15.81 -7.26 8.19
CA PRO A 263 15.69 -5.87 7.73
C PRO A 263 17.03 -5.31 7.21
N ALA A 264 16.96 -4.43 6.22
CA ALA A 264 18.10 -3.71 5.66
C ALA A 264 18.54 -2.53 6.54
N ASP A 265 17.64 -2.03 7.39
CA ASP A 265 17.91 -1.00 8.41
C ASP A 265 17.20 -1.39 9.72
N THR A 266 17.99 -1.78 10.72
CA THR A 266 17.48 -2.16 12.04
C THR A 266 16.98 -0.96 12.84
N ASP A 267 17.53 0.24 12.64
CA ASP A 267 17.08 1.45 13.36
C ASP A 267 15.69 1.87 12.88
N ALA A 268 15.39 1.68 11.60
CA ALA A 268 14.04 1.84 11.06
C ALA A 268 13.07 0.86 11.76
N CYS A 269 13.43 -0.41 11.89
CA CYS A 269 12.63 -1.39 12.61
C CYS A 269 12.43 -1.06 14.10
N ALA A 270 13.47 -0.59 14.79
CA ALA A 270 13.36 -0.15 16.18
C ALA A 270 12.31 0.96 16.35
N LYS A 271 12.25 1.91 15.40
CA LYS A 271 11.22 2.96 15.36
C LYS A 271 9.85 2.37 15.04
N LEU A 272 9.72 1.49 14.06
CA LEU A 272 8.44 0.84 13.74
C LEU A 272 7.88 0.08 14.95
N ASN A 273 8.70 -0.70 15.66
CA ASN A 273 8.29 -1.44 16.85
C ASN A 273 7.80 -0.55 18.00
N THR A 274 8.32 0.68 18.09
CA THR A 274 7.83 1.66 19.06
C THR A 274 6.53 2.30 18.58
N ARG A 275 6.40 2.60 17.27
CA ARG A 275 5.25 3.34 16.70
C ARG A 275 4.00 2.46 16.70
N TYR A 276 4.19 1.20 16.36
CA TYR A 276 3.12 0.23 16.15
C TYR A 276 3.04 -0.80 17.28
N ALA A 277 3.59 -0.51 18.47
CA ALA A 277 3.66 -1.44 19.59
C ALA A 277 2.31 -2.10 19.98
N ALA A 278 1.18 -1.42 19.72
CA ALA A 278 -0.14 -1.96 20.01
C ALA A 278 -0.64 -3.00 18.98
N PHE A 279 -0.05 -3.02 17.79
CA PHE A 279 -0.49 -3.82 16.64
C PHE A 279 0.67 -4.50 15.91
N ASP A 280 1.86 -4.53 16.51
CA ASP A 280 3.10 -4.97 15.86
C ASP A 280 2.99 -6.38 15.29
N GLU A 281 2.32 -7.29 16.00
CA GLU A 281 2.06 -8.66 15.55
C GLU A 281 1.28 -8.78 14.23
N TYR A 282 0.53 -7.73 13.85
CA TYR A 282 -0.29 -7.72 12.64
C TYR A 282 0.38 -7.02 11.47
N VAL A 283 1.17 -5.97 11.74
CA VAL A 283 1.69 -5.08 10.70
C VAL A 283 3.21 -5.10 10.56
N LEU A 284 3.94 -5.76 11.47
CA LEU A 284 5.39 -5.88 11.43
C LEU A 284 5.85 -7.34 11.32
N SER A 285 6.82 -7.57 10.44
CA SER A 285 7.42 -8.88 10.23
C SER A 285 8.06 -9.43 11.51
N PRO A 286 8.13 -10.77 11.66
CA PRO A 286 8.84 -11.39 12.79
C PRO A 286 10.29 -10.91 12.91
N GLU A 287 10.97 -10.69 11.79
CA GLU A 287 12.35 -10.20 11.69
C GLU A 287 12.46 -8.78 12.26
N CYS A 288 11.55 -7.90 11.86
CA CYS A 288 11.53 -6.53 12.36
C CYS A 288 11.20 -6.51 13.87
N ARG A 289 10.26 -7.34 14.34
CA ARG A 289 9.88 -7.45 15.76
C ARG A 289 10.97 -8.00 16.69
N LYS A 290 11.95 -8.74 16.16
CA LYS A 290 13.12 -9.19 16.95
C LYS A 290 14.06 -8.02 17.31
N VAL A 291 13.97 -6.88 16.60
CA VAL A 291 14.79 -5.70 16.88
C VAL A 291 14.27 -4.96 18.13
N ALA A 292 15.18 -4.54 19.00
CA ALA A 292 14.83 -3.78 20.20
C ALA A 292 14.10 -2.47 19.86
N LYS A 293 13.09 -2.12 20.67
CA LYS A 293 12.29 -0.89 20.52
C LYS A 293 13.15 0.36 20.70
N ALA A 294 12.97 1.36 19.84
CA ALA A 294 13.60 2.66 20.00
C ALA A 294 13.01 3.43 21.20
N PRO A 295 13.79 4.27 21.90
CA PRO A 295 13.26 5.12 22.97
C PRO A 295 12.08 5.98 22.51
N VAL A 296 11.07 6.12 23.38
CA VAL A 296 9.91 6.99 23.15
C VAL A 296 10.40 8.45 23.03
N GLY A 297 10.04 9.13 21.95
CA GLY A 297 10.49 10.51 21.65
C GLY A 297 11.53 10.64 20.53
N SER A 298 11.96 9.53 19.93
CA SER A 298 12.88 9.52 18.77
C SER A 298 12.21 9.85 17.42
N TYR A 299 10.90 10.11 17.40
CA TYR A 299 10.16 10.56 16.20
C TYR A 299 10.39 12.05 15.95
N GLY A 300 11.53 12.38 15.37
CA GLY A 300 11.71 13.68 14.75
C GLY A 300 10.93 13.73 13.44
N GLY A 301 9.76 14.35 13.44
CA GLY A 301 9.13 14.80 12.20
C GLY A 301 10.14 15.63 11.41
N GLY A 302 10.38 15.27 10.15
CA GLY A 302 11.22 16.05 9.27
C GLY A 302 10.73 17.49 9.26
N LYS A 303 11.49 18.40 9.88
CA LYS A 303 11.30 19.83 9.67
C LYS A 303 11.53 20.10 8.18
N PRO A 304 10.68 20.86 7.50
CA PRO A 304 11.00 21.38 6.18
C PRO A 304 12.33 22.14 6.29
N SER A 305 13.27 21.84 5.40
CA SER A 305 14.48 22.64 5.29
C SER A 305 14.04 24.07 4.95
N SER A 306 14.19 24.99 5.89
CA SER A 306 14.02 26.41 5.61
C SER A 306 15.16 26.81 4.69
N GLY A 307 14.86 26.93 3.40
CA GLY A 307 15.75 27.54 2.44
C GLY A 307 16.16 28.91 2.95
N LYS A 308 17.45 29.09 3.19
CA LYS A 308 18.03 30.42 3.41
C LYS A 308 17.79 31.23 2.14
N SER A 309 16.83 32.13 2.20
CA SER A 309 16.68 33.24 1.26
C SER A 309 17.97 34.06 1.31
N SER A 310 18.77 33.97 0.24
CA SER A 310 19.88 34.87 -0.03
C SER A 310 19.30 36.22 -0.46
N THR A 311 19.25 37.16 0.47
CA THR A 311 19.00 38.56 0.15
C THR A 311 20.14 39.10 -0.70
N GLY A 312 19.85 39.32 -1.98
CA GLY A 312 20.72 40.01 -2.91
C GLY A 312 20.99 41.44 -2.45
N LYS A 313 22.27 41.76 -2.22
CA LYS A 313 22.74 43.14 -2.11
C LYS A 313 22.59 43.84 -3.47
N SER A 314 21.65 44.77 -3.56
CA SER A 314 21.62 45.78 -4.61
C SER A 314 22.82 46.71 -4.44
N GLY A 315 23.73 46.67 -5.41
CA GLY A 315 24.75 47.70 -5.60
C GLY A 315 24.16 48.88 -6.38
N LYS A 316 24.21 50.07 -5.78
CA LYS A 316 24.11 51.36 -6.49
C LYS A 316 25.18 52.27 -5.93
N GLY A 317 25.98 52.85 -6.83
CA GLY A 317 26.90 53.93 -6.49
C GLY A 317 28.09 54.04 -7.44
N THR A 318 27.87 54.50 -8.66
CA THR A 318 28.92 55.21 -9.43
C THR A 318 28.30 56.42 -10.13
N ARG A 319 28.95 57.56 -9.86
CA ARG A 319 28.81 58.92 -10.43
C ARG A 319 27.61 59.75 -10.01
#